data_AF-A0A817T9T5-F1
#
_entry.id   AF-A0A817T9T5-F1
#
_cell.length_a   1.000
_cell.length_b   1.000
_cell.length_c   1.000
_cell.angle_alpha   90.00
_cell.angle_beta   90.00
_cell.angle_gamma   90.00
#
_symmetry.space_group_name_H-M   'P 1'
#
loop_
_entity.id
_entity.type
_entity.pdbx_description
1 polymer ?
#
loop_
_entity_poly.entity_id
_entity_poly.type
_entity_poly.pdbx_seq_one_letter_code
_entity_poly.pdbx_strand_id
1 'polypeptide(L)'
;IKKNQHVLTGQAQAKTLFWGDDLNANDDYFQNLDFVIVANCVYHSIELDELIKTICNLCPENSQTCLLCCYELRNDGIRQLVNEFHWELN
;
A
#
# COMPACT_ATOMS: atom_id res chain seq x y z
N ILE A 1 -10.72 10.83 -18.83
CA ILE A 1 -9.26 11.01 -18.61
C ILE A 1 -8.73 12.32 -19.23
N LYS A 2 -9.05 12.69 -20.49
CA LYS A 2 -8.53 13.92 -21.15
C LYS A 2 -8.73 15.24 -20.38
N LYS A 3 -9.85 15.39 -19.67
CA LYS A 3 -10.21 16.63 -18.93
C LYS A 3 -9.12 17.06 -17.93
N ASN A 4 -8.40 16.14 -17.32
CA ASN A 4 -7.42 16.41 -16.27
C ASN A 4 -5.97 16.22 -16.74
N GLN A 5 -5.71 16.05 -18.05
CA GLN A 5 -4.33 15.85 -18.52
C GLN A 5 -3.41 17.02 -18.18
N HIS A 6 -3.96 18.23 -18.11
CA HIS A 6 -3.22 19.46 -17.79
C HIS A 6 -2.74 19.53 -16.33
N VAL A 7 -3.30 18.73 -15.41
CA VAL A 7 -2.82 18.67 -14.01
C VAL A 7 -1.73 17.61 -13.80
N LEU A 8 -1.41 16.81 -14.81
CA LEU A 8 -0.34 15.82 -14.72
C LEU A 8 1.01 16.54 -14.87
N THR A 9 1.75 16.64 -13.78
CA THR A 9 3.10 17.23 -13.74
C THR A 9 4.21 16.19 -13.75
N GLY A 10 3.88 14.90 -13.72
CA GLY A 10 4.83 13.78 -13.64
C GLY A 10 4.51 12.63 -14.59
N GLN A 11 5.24 11.53 -14.42
CA GLN A 11 5.04 10.29 -15.16
C GLN A 11 4.30 9.27 -14.31
N ALA A 12 3.55 8.39 -14.95
CA ALA A 12 2.88 7.28 -14.30
C ALA A 12 3.18 6.00 -15.08
N GLN A 13 3.38 4.91 -14.35
CA GLN A 13 3.66 3.60 -14.90
C GLN A 13 2.89 2.54 -14.11
N ALA A 14 2.59 1.42 -14.76
CA ALA A 14 1.91 0.29 -14.16
C ALA A 14 2.88 -0.89 -14.10
N LYS A 15 2.89 -1.58 -12.96
CA LYS A 15 3.69 -2.77 -12.72
C LYS A 15 2.92 -3.76 -11.87
N THR A 16 3.16 -5.04 -12.10
CA THR A 16 2.57 -6.11 -11.29
C THR A 16 3.27 -6.16 -9.93
N LEU A 17 2.46 -6.25 -8.89
CA LEU A 17 2.87 -6.46 -7.50
C LEU A 17 1.84 -7.41 -6.89
N PHE A 18 2.26 -8.62 -6.54
CA PHE A 18 1.44 -9.53 -5.75
C PHE A 18 1.74 -9.29 -4.28
N TRP A 19 0.70 -9.21 -3.46
CA TRP A 19 0.91 -9.08 -2.01
C TRP A 19 1.54 -10.37 -1.48
N GLY A 20 2.46 -10.22 -0.53
CA GLY A 20 3.20 -11.33 0.05
C GLY A 20 4.51 -11.69 -0.65
N ASP A 21 4.69 -11.30 -1.91
CA ASP A 21 5.92 -11.59 -2.64
C ASP A 21 7.10 -10.77 -2.12
N ASP A 22 8.29 -11.38 -2.17
CA ASP A 22 9.52 -10.66 -1.88
C ASP A 22 9.83 -9.68 -3.01
N LEU A 23 10.05 -8.41 -2.65
CA LEU A 23 10.43 -7.40 -3.63
C LEU A 23 11.85 -7.73 -4.14
N ASN A 24 12.01 -7.78 -5.46
CA ASN A 24 13.33 -7.99 -6.05
C ASN A 24 14.22 -6.78 -5.70
N ALA A 25 15.32 -7.02 -4.99
CA ALA A 25 16.25 -5.97 -4.56
C ALA A 25 16.95 -5.23 -5.71
N ASN A 26 16.92 -5.78 -6.93
CA ASN A 26 17.43 -5.13 -8.15
C ASN A 26 16.33 -4.36 -8.89
N ASP A 27 15.13 -4.27 -8.32
CA ASP A 27 13.99 -3.59 -8.90
C ASP A 27 13.90 -2.18 -8.32
N ASP A 28 14.58 -1.24 -8.98
CA ASP A 28 14.67 0.17 -8.58
C ASP A 28 13.29 0.84 -8.37
N TYR A 29 12.22 0.25 -8.91
CA TYR A 29 10.86 0.81 -8.89
C TYR A 29 10.21 0.78 -7.51
N PHE A 30 10.63 -0.15 -6.64
CA PHE A 30 10.05 -0.32 -5.31
C PHE A 30 10.99 0.17 -4.20
N GLN A 31 12.06 0.87 -4.57
CA GLN A 31 13.04 1.43 -3.64
C GLN A 31 12.84 2.94 -3.49
N ASN A 32 13.14 3.46 -2.28
CA ASN A 32 13.15 4.90 -1.98
C ASN A 32 11.84 5.63 -2.35
N LEU A 33 10.69 5.00 -2.10
CA LEU A 33 9.39 5.62 -2.31
C LEU A 33 9.18 6.75 -1.30
N ASP A 34 8.73 7.92 -1.75
CA ASP A 34 8.33 8.98 -0.84
C ASP A 34 6.97 8.68 -0.18
N PHE A 35 6.06 8.06 -0.94
CA PHE A 35 4.71 7.74 -0.51
C PHE A 35 4.29 6.35 -0.96
N VAL A 36 3.60 5.63 -0.08
CA VAL A 36 2.83 4.44 -0.42
C VAL A 36 1.37 4.72 -0.12
N ILE A 37 0.50 4.56 -1.12
CA ILE A 37 -0.92 4.85 -0.98
C ILE A 37 -1.71 3.53 -1.06
N VAL A 38 -2.45 3.23 0.00
CA VAL A 38 -3.27 2.03 0.12
C VAL A 38 -4.73 2.45 0.28
N ALA A 39 -5.54 2.21 -0.77
CA ALA A 39 -6.91 2.68 -0.82
C ALA A 39 -7.89 1.51 -0.93
N ASN A 40 -8.67 1.29 0.14
CA ASN A 40 -9.67 0.22 0.24
C ASN A 40 -9.08 -1.19 0.01
N CYS A 41 -7.85 -1.45 0.47
CA CYS A 41 -7.21 -2.76 0.36
C CYS A 41 -7.46 -3.68 1.56
N VAL A 42 -7.89 -3.15 2.71
CA VAL A 42 -8.23 -3.95 3.89
C VAL A 42 -9.70 -4.32 3.84
N TYR A 43 -10.00 -5.48 3.27
CA TYR A 43 -11.38 -5.97 3.13
C TYR A 43 -11.54 -7.50 3.31
N HIS A 44 -10.45 -8.25 3.40
CA HIS A 44 -10.46 -9.70 3.53
C HIS A 44 -9.36 -10.18 4.47
N SER A 45 -9.67 -11.07 5.41
CA SER A 45 -8.74 -11.51 6.45
C SER A 45 -7.56 -12.32 5.91
N ILE A 46 -7.80 -13.22 4.93
CA ILE A 46 -6.77 -14.10 4.38
C ILE A 46 -5.64 -13.32 3.70
N GLU A 47 -5.93 -12.12 3.20
CA GLU A 47 -4.96 -11.30 2.45
C GLU A 47 -4.26 -10.27 3.35
N LEU A 48 -4.62 -10.21 4.64
CA LEU A 48 -4.14 -9.18 5.55
C LEU A 48 -2.64 -9.30 5.81
N ASP A 49 -2.18 -10.51 6.13
CA ASP A 49 -0.76 -10.78 6.42
C ASP A 49 0.13 -10.48 5.20
N GLU A 50 -0.32 -10.88 4.02
CA GLU A 50 0.42 -10.67 2.77
C GLU A 50 0.47 -9.17 2.41
N LEU A 51 -0.63 -8.43 2.65
CA LEU A 51 -0.66 -6.98 2.48
C LEU A 51 0.29 -6.28 3.46
N ILE A 52 0.28 -6.67 4.74
CA ILE A 52 1.17 -6.13 5.77
C ILE A 52 2.63 -6.39 5.38
N LYS A 53 2.97 -7.63 5.01
CA LYS A 53 4.33 -7.99 4.55
C LYS A 53 4.77 -7.10 3.39
N THR A 54 3.93 -6.91 2.39
CA THR A 54 4.26 -6.04 1.25
C THR A 54 4.44 -4.59 1.67
N ILE A 55 3.61 -4.06 2.55
CA ILE A 55 3.74 -2.68 3.05
C ILE A 55 5.03 -2.51 3.85
N CYS A 56 5.39 -3.44 4.72
CA CYS A 56 6.65 -3.40 5.47
C CYS A 56 7.87 -3.46 4.53
N ASN A 57 7.80 -4.25 3.45
CA ASN A 57 8.86 -4.29 2.44
C ASN A 57 8.97 -2.97 1.65
N LEU A 58 7.85 -2.30 1.36
CA LEU A 58 7.82 -0.99 0.66
C LEU A 58 8.14 0.20 1.59
N CYS A 59 7.87 0.06 2.88
CA CYS A 59 8.07 1.08 3.91
C CYS A 59 8.97 0.55 5.04
N PRO A 60 10.27 0.29 4.79
CA PRO A 60 11.17 -0.20 5.84
C PRO A 60 11.24 0.78 7.03
N GLU A 61 11.43 0.28 8.26
CA GLU A 61 11.42 1.07 9.52
C GLU A 61 12.33 2.31 9.53
N ASN A 62 13.40 2.31 8.72
CA ASN A 62 14.37 3.41 8.65
C ASN A 62 14.24 4.27 7.38
N SER A 63 13.17 4.07 6.61
CA SER A 63 12.88 4.87 5.41
C SER A 63 12.17 6.18 5.75
N GLN A 64 12.20 7.14 4.83
CA GLN A 64 11.38 8.36 4.91
C GLN A 64 10.01 8.17 4.24
N THR A 65 9.65 6.93 3.89
CA THR A 65 8.43 6.60 3.17
C THR A 65 7.21 6.91 4.04
N CYS A 66 6.29 7.72 3.53
CA CYS A 66 5.02 7.99 4.20
C CYS A 66 3.93 7.03 3.69
N LEU A 67 3.40 6.20 4.59
CA LEU A 67 2.25 5.34 4.31
C LEU A 67 0.94 6.12 4.49
N LEU A 68 0.16 6.25 3.42
CA LEU A 68 -1.17 6.86 3.42
C LEU A 68 -2.23 5.80 3.15
N CYS A 69 -3.05 5.55 4.16
CA CYS A 69 -4.10 4.53 4.09
C CYS A 69 -5.49 5.16 4.16
N CYS A 70 -6.42 4.67 3.34
CA CYS A 70 -7.84 5.02 3.44
C CYS A 70 -8.75 3.80 3.30
N TYR A 71 -9.82 3.77 4.09
CA TYR A 71 -10.74 2.65 4.19
C TYR A 71 -12.20 3.10 4.27
N GLU A 72 -13.09 2.25 3.75
CA GLU A 72 -14.53 2.36 3.97
C GLU A 72 -14.97 1.33 5.03
N LEU A 73 -15.47 1.80 6.17
CA LEU A 73 -15.94 0.94 7.27
C LEU A 73 -17.36 0.42 7.00
N ARG A 74 -17.45 -0.57 6.10
CA ARG A 74 -18.73 -1.11 5.61
C ARG A 74 -19.53 -1.91 6.64
N ASN A 75 -18.84 -2.57 7.55
CA ASN A 75 -19.42 -3.37 8.63
C ASN A 75 -18.39 -3.57 9.75
N ASP A 76 -18.81 -4.19 10.85
CA ASP A 76 -17.96 -4.42 12.03
C ASP A 76 -16.79 -5.37 11.75
N GLY A 77 -16.94 -6.33 10.85
CA GLY A 77 -15.85 -7.21 10.42
C GLY A 77 -14.73 -6.43 9.72
N ILE A 78 -15.08 -5.54 8.79
CA ILE A 78 -14.07 -4.66 8.14
C ILE A 78 -13.43 -3.72 9.15
N ARG A 79 -14.20 -3.18 10.10
CA ARG A 79 -13.65 -2.34 11.17
C ARG A 79 -12.64 -3.10 12.03
N GLN A 80 -12.93 -4.36 12.35
CA GLN A 80 -12.00 -5.21 13.10
C GLN A 80 -10.71 -5.45 12.31
N LEU A 81 -10.81 -5.78 11.01
CA LEU A 81 -9.64 -5.96 10.15
C LEU A 81 -8.79 -4.69 10.03
N VAL A 82 -9.41 -3.51 9.94
CA VAL A 82 -8.68 -2.23 9.92
C VAL A 82 -7.97 -1.99 11.25
N ASN A 83 -8.59 -2.32 12.39
CA ASN A 83 -7.92 -2.20 13.69
C ASN A 83 -6.74 -3.17 13.82
N GLU A 84 -6.88 -4.41 13.35
CA GLU A 84 -5.81 -5.42 13.31
C GLU A 84 -4.66 -4.96 12.41
N PHE A 85 -4.98 -4.46 11.22
CA PHE A 85 -4.00 -3.86 10.31
C PHE A 85 -3.19 -2.73 10.97
N HIS A 86 -3.87 -1.83 11.70
CA HIS A 86 -3.19 -0.75 12.41
C HIS A 86 -2.37 -1.26 13.60
N TRP A 87 -2.77 -2.35 14.23
CA TRP A 87 -2.02 -2.96 15.33
C TRP A 87 -0.70 -3.56 14.84
N GLU A 88 -0.73 -4.31 13.73
CA GLU A 88 0.44 -5.00 13.18
C GLU A 88 1.47 -4.05 12.54
N LEU A 89 1.08 -2.83 12.17
CA LEU A 89 1.98 -1.82 11.59
C LEU A 89 2.61 -0.84 12.61
N ASN A 90 2.23 -0.90 13.88
CA ASN A 90 2.81 -0.07 14.95
C ASN A 90 3.91 -0.80 15.72
#